data_AF-A0A6V7J8R5-F1
#
_entry.id   AF-A0A6V7J8R5-F1
#
_cell.length_a   1.000
_cell.length_b   1.000
_cell.length_c   1.000
_cell.angle_alpha   90.00
_cell.angle_beta   90.00
_cell.angle_gamma   90.00
#
_symmetry.space_group_name_H-M   'P 1'
#
loop_
_entity.id
_entity.type
_entity.pdbx_description
1 polymer ?
#
loop_
_entity_poly.entity_id
_entity_poly.type
_entity_poly.pdbx_seq_one_letter_code
_entity_poly.pdbx_strand_id
1 'polypeptide(L)'
;PERSWMLGVAHAMAVEYKPKILFFWMSGLYCEQMEQITDKLFKIQILWLIEKFFGTSYSLTEPQNILRTSWNSNKNFRGAYSYPDLTADAAGAKYEDLGRPVIRNGKPVLQFAGEATDQVSYSTVQGAIVAGWREADRIIDYYKDLQS
;
A
#
# COMPACT_ATOMS: atom_id res chain seq x y z
N PRO A 1 18.27 -17.60 -0.60
CA PRO A 1 19.44 -17.29 -1.46
C PRO A 1 19.74 -15.79 -1.39
N GLU A 2 20.98 -15.35 -1.64
CA GLU A 2 21.38 -13.93 -1.53
C GLU A 2 20.51 -12.97 -2.37
N ARG A 3 19.88 -13.50 -3.42
CA ARG A 3 19.09 -12.79 -4.44
C ARG A 3 17.60 -13.16 -4.45
N SER A 4 17.10 -13.85 -3.42
CA SER A 4 15.76 -14.43 -3.45
C SER A 4 14.64 -13.42 -3.57
N TRP A 5 14.82 -12.20 -3.05
CA TRP A 5 13.80 -11.16 -3.13
C TRP A 5 13.43 -10.79 -4.58
N MET A 6 14.35 -10.96 -5.53
CA MET A 6 14.10 -10.64 -6.93
C MET A 6 13.05 -11.56 -7.58
N LEU A 7 12.76 -12.72 -6.98
CA LEU A 7 11.67 -13.60 -7.40
C LEU A 7 10.29 -12.95 -7.21
N GLY A 8 10.18 -11.90 -6.38
CA GLY A 8 8.95 -11.14 -6.19
C GLY A 8 8.76 -9.99 -7.15
N VAL A 9 9.71 -9.72 -8.06
CA VAL A 9 9.55 -8.71 -9.11
C VAL A 9 8.57 -9.25 -10.15
N ALA A 10 7.38 -8.65 -10.19
CA ALA A 10 6.29 -9.09 -11.05
C ALA A 10 6.44 -8.57 -12.48
N HIS A 11 6.74 -7.27 -12.63
CA HIS A 11 6.97 -6.65 -13.93
C HIS A 11 7.79 -5.38 -13.81
N ALA A 12 8.34 -4.95 -14.95
CA ALA A 12 8.95 -3.65 -15.13
C ALA A 12 8.18 -2.87 -16.20
N MET A 13 8.02 -1.56 -16.01
CA MET A 13 7.31 -0.70 -16.95
C MET A 13 7.96 0.68 -17.05
N ALA A 14 7.86 1.31 -18.22
CA ALA A 14 8.17 2.72 -18.39
C ALA A 14 7.07 3.56 -17.72
N VAL A 15 7.45 4.68 -17.13
CA VAL A 15 6.50 5.61 -16.51
C VAL A 15 5.99 6.58 -17.58
N GLU A 16 4.66 6.70 -17.68
CA GLU A 16 4.00 7.57 -18.65
C GLU A 16 4.50 9.02 -18.52
N TYR A 17 4.76 9.67 -19.66
CA TYR A 17 5.35 11.02 -19.74
C TYR A 17 6.71 11.20 -19.04
N LYS A 18 7.38 10.11 -18.61
CA LYS A 18 8.69 10.11 -17.94
C LYS A 18 9.61 9.05 -18.56
N PRO A 19 10.12 9.27 -19.80
CA PRO A 19 10.82 8.25 -20.59
C PRO A 19 12.16 7.77 -19.99
N LYS A 20 12.69 8.47 -18.99
CA LYS A 20 13.94 8.12 -18.29
C LYS A 20 13.71 7.43 -16.94
N ILE A 21 12.47 7.03 -16.64
CA ILE A 21 12.11 6.33 -15.41
C ILE A 21 11.63 4.93 -15.77
N LEU A 22 12.33 3.93 -15.24
CA LEU A 22 11.93 2.54 -15.24
C LEU A 22 11.41 2.18 -13.85
N PHE A 23 10.22 1.60 -13.80
CA PHE A 23 9.55 1.23 -12.57
C PHE A 23 9.44 -0.29 -12.46
N PHE A 24 9.74 -0.83 -11.28
CA PHE A 24 9.62 -2.25 -10.98
C PHE A 24 8.50 -2.46 -9.95
N TRP A 25 7.53 -3.29 -10.29
CA TRP A 25 6.49 -3.70 -9.35
C TRP A 25 6.88 -4.99 -8.65
N MET A 26 6.69 -5.03 -7.34
CA MET A 26 6.95 -6.19 -6.51
C MET A 26 5.72 -6.56 -5.69
N SER A 27 5.57 -7.85 -5.39
CA SER A 27 4.47 -8.35 -4.56
C SER A 27 4.88 -9.54 -3.69
N GLY A 28 4.09 -9.78 -2.65
CA GLY A 28 4.23 -10.95 -1.77
C GLY A 28 5.39 -10.86 -0.78
N LEU A 29 5.70 -12.00 -0.16
CA LEU A 29 6.68 -12.17 0.94
C LEU A 29 8.10 -11.66 0.58
N TYR A 30 8.43 -11.61 -0.71
CA TYR A 30 9.70 -11.10 -1.20
C TYR A 30 9.89 -9.59 -1.00
N CYS A 31 8.80 -8.82 -0.86
CA CYS A 31 8.88 -7.40 -0.52
C CYS A 31 9.54 -7.23 0.84
N GLU A 32 9.16 -8.04 1.83
CA GLU A 32 9.75 -7.98 3.17
C GLU A 32 11.24 -8.31 3.13
N GLN A 33 11.63 -9.36 2.39
CA GLN A 33 13.04 -9.71 2.21
C GLN A 33 13.83 -8.57 1.57
N MET A 34 13.26 -7.92 0.55
CA MET A 34 13.86 -6.77 -0.12
C MET A 34 14.01 -5.59 0.84
N GLU A 35 13.07 -5.34 1.75
CA GLU A 35 13.18 -4.23 2.70
C GLU A 35 14.26 -4.45 3.77
N GLN A 36 14.60 -5.70 4.10
CA GLN A 36 15.63 -6.02 5.10
C GLN A 36 17.08 -5.87 4.62
N ILE A 37 17.31 -5.80 3.30
CA ILE A 37 18.68 -5.64 2.78
C ILE A 37 19.13 -4.18 2.76
N THR A 38 20.44 -3.97 2.87
CA THR A 38 21.05 -2.63 2.81
C THR A 38 20.88 -2.00 1.43
N ASP A 39 20.85 -0.66 1.37
CA ASP A 39 20.76 0.07 0.10
C ASP A 39 21.91 -0.27 -0.86
N LYS A 40 23.12 -0.50 -0.32
CA LYS A 40 24.28 -0.92 -1.11
C LYS A 40 24.03 -2.26 -1.80
N LEU A 41 23.55 -3.26 -1.05
CA LEU A 41 23.28 -4.58 -1.61
C LEU A 41 22.11 -4.52 -2.59
N PHE A 42 21.05 -3.78 -2.25
CA PHE A 42 19.92 -3.55 -3.15
C PHE A 42 20.36 -2.95 -4.48
N LYS A 43 21.17 -1.88 -4.45
CA LYS A 43 21.72 -1.24 -5.66
C LYS A 43 22.49 -2.23 -6.54
N ILE A 44 23.39 -3.02 -5.95
CA ILE A 44 24.17 -4.03 -6.70
C ILE A 44 23.24 -5.04 -7.35
N GLN A 45 22.24 -5.53 -6.61
CA GLN A 45 21.36 -6.60 -7.06
C GLN A 45 20.33 -6.14 -8.10
N ILE A 46 19.75 -4.94 -7.94
CA ILE A 46 18.80 -4.40 -8.94
C ILE A 46 19.51 -4.05 -10.25
N LEU A 47 20.75 -3.52 -10.21
CA LEU A 47 21.53 -3.29 -11.42
C LEU A 47 21.87 -4.60 -12.13
N TRP A 48 22.22 -5.65 -11.39
CA TRP A 48 22.39 -6.99 -11.96
C TRP A 48 21.10 -7.52 -12.60
N LEU A 49 19.94 -7.28 -11.97
CA LEU A 49 18.64 -7.69 -12.54
C LEU A 49 18.36 -6.97 -13.86
N ILE A 50 18.57 -5.66 -13.90
CA ILE A 50 18.42 -4.84 -15.11
C ILE A 50 19.34 -5.35 -16.22
N GLU A 51 20.64 -5.54 -15.91
CA GLU A 51 21.62 -6.06 -16.86
C GLU A 51 21.22 -7.44 -17.39
N LYS A 52 20.77 -8.33 -16.52
CA LYS A 52 20.36 -9.69 -16.90
C LYS A 52 19.22 -9.72 -17.91
N PHE A 53 18.25 -8.82 -17.78
CA PHE A 53 17.06 -8.81 -18.64
C PHE A 53 17.17 -7.87 -19.85
N PHE A 54 17.95 -6.79 -19.76
CA PHE A 54 18.00 -5.76 -20.81
C PHE A 54 19.39 -5.59 -21.44
N GLY A 55 20.47 -6.10 -20.83
CA GLY A 55 21.85 -5.84 -21.25
C GLY A 55 22.23 -6.47 -22.60
N THR A 56 21.55 -7.54 -23.02
CA THR A 56 21.77 -8.14 -24.34
C THR A 56 21.09 -7.35 -25.47
N SER A 57 20.03 -6.62 -25.15
CA SER A 57 19.19 -5.91 -26.13
C SER A 57 19.52 -4.42 -26.23
N TYR A 58 20.12 -3.84 -25.19
CA TYR A 58 20.35 -2.40 -25.09
C TYR A 58 21.72 -2.10 -24.50
N SER A 59 22.32 -0.98 -24.93
CA SER A 59 23.48 -0.41 -24.24
C SER A 59 22.99 0.37 -23.02
N LEU A 60 23.14 -0.23 -21.84
CA LEU A 60 22.61 0.33 -20.61
C LEU A 60 23.57 1.36 -19.99
N THR A 61 23.01 2.48 -19.54
CA THR A 61 23.71 3.46 -18.70
C THR A 61 23.31 3.28 -17.25
N GLU A 62 24.21 3.54 -16.30
CA GLU A 62 23.87 3.49 -14.88
C GLU A 62 22.80 4.55 -14.54
N PRO A 63 21.70 4.19 -13.84
CA PRO A 63 20.69 5.15 -13.44
C PRO A 63 21.26 6.16 -12.46
N GLN A 64 20.89 7.44 -12.65
CA GLN A 64 21.32 8.53 -11.76
C GLN A 64 20.78 8.36 -10.34
N ASN A 65 19.56 7.86 -10.19
CA ASN A 65 18.89 7.63 -8.92
C ASN A 65 18.17 6.30 -8.93
N ILE A 66 18.19 5.61 -7.79
CA ILE A 66 17.43 4.39 -7.55
C ILE A 66 16.61 4.61 -6.29
N LEU A 67 15.29 4.55 -6.42
CA LEU A 67 14.36 4.70 -5.29
C LEU A 67 13.75 3.34 -4.96
N ARG A 68 13.60 3.10 -3.66
CA ARG A 68 13.05 1.86 -3.09
C ARG A 68 12.05 2.24 -2.01
N THR A 69 10.85 1.71 -2.11
CA THR A 69 9.82 1.89 -1.08
C THR A 69 9.94 0.83 -0.01
N SER A 70 9.71 1.20 1.25
CA SER A 70 9.69 0.27 2.38
C SER A 70 8.37 0.37 3.14
N TRP A 71 7.27 0.00 2.49
CA TRP A 71 5.92 0.16 3.04
C TRP A 71 5.69 -0.71 4.28
N ASN A 72 6.22 -1.93 4.30
CA ASN A 72 5.98 -2.89 5.37
C ASN A 72 6.71 -2.52 6.66
N SER A 73 8.00 -2.17 6.55
CA SER A 73 8.84 -1.79 7.69
C SER A 73 8.64 -0.34 8.15
N ASN A 74 7.94 0.49 7.37
CA ASN A 74 7.62 1.85 7.81
C ASN A 74 6.59 1.82 8.95
N LYS A 75 7.00 2.31 10.13
CA LYS A 75 6.21 2.31 11.36
C LYS A 75 4.84 3.01 11.26
N ASN A 76 4.66 3.91 10.29
CA ASN A 76 3.44 4.68 10.08
C ASN A 76 2.45 3.99 9.12
N PHE A 77 2.91 3.06 8.27
CA PHE A 77 2.07 2.38 7.27
C PHE A 77 1.91 0.90 7.55
N ARG A 78 2.99 0.20 7.91
CA ARG A 78 3.00 -1.24 8.25
C ARG A 78 2.41 -2.15 7.17
N GLY A 79 2.53 -1.74 5.92
CA GLY A 79 1.87 -2.36 4.77
C GLY A 79 1.61 -1.34 3.67
N ALA A 80 1.22 -1.81 2.48
CA ALA A 80 0.90 -0.96 1.34
C ALA A 80 -0.58 -0.54 1.35
N TYR A 81 -1.49 -1.53 1.41
CA TYR A 81 -2.94 -1.35 1.42
C TYR A 81 -3.61 -2.63 1.96
N SER A 82 -4.85 -2.51 2.42
CA SER A 82 -5.65 -3.63 2.90
C SER A 82 -5.99 -4.63 1.79
N TYR A 83 -6.31 -5.86 2.14
CA TYR A 83 -6.83 -6.89 1.23
C TYR A 83 -7.69 -7.88 2.03
N PRO A 84 -8.63 -8.61 1.40
CA PRO A 84 -9.48 -9.54 2.12
C PRO A 84 -8.65 -10.77 2.52
N ASP A 85 -8.43 -10.90 3.82
CA ASP A 85 -7.79 -12.09 4.38
C ASP A 85 -8.79 -13.25 4.46
N LEU A 86 -8.36 -14.46 4.09
CA LEU A 86 -9.22 -15.64 4.08
C LEU A 86 -9.72 -16.02 5.48
N THR A 87 -8.93 -15.74 6.52
CA THR A 87 -9.32 -15.99 7.92
C THR A 87 -10.38 -14.98 8.36
N ALA A 88 -10.20 -13.71 7.97
CA ALA A 88 -11.19 -12.66 8.24
C ALA A 88 -12.52 -12.93 7.53
N ASP A 89 -12.48 -13.36 6.26
CA ASP A 89 -13.67 -13.74 5.50
C ASP A 89 -14.39 -14.96 6.12
N ALA A 90 -13.64 -16.00 6.48
CA ALA A 90 -14.19 -17.17 7.17
C ALA A 90 -14.83 -16.83 8.54
N ALA A 91 -14.34 -15.78 9.21
CA ALA A 91 -14.92 -15.25 10.44
C ALA A 91 -16.12 -14.32 10.20
N GLY A 92 -16.49 -14.05 8.94
CA GLY A 92 -17.56 -13.15 8.57
C GLY A 92 -17.26 -11.67 8.83
N ALA A 93 -15.97 -11.31 8.98
CA ALA A 93 -15.57 -9.93 9.21
C ALA A 93 -15.72 -9.10 7.93
N LYS A 94 -16.30 -7.90 8.07
CA LYS A 94 -16.53 -6.97 6.96
C LYS A 94 -15.71 -5.70 7.15
N TYR A 95 -15.36 -5.05 6.05
CA TYR A 95 -14.76 -3.71 6.07
C TYR A 95 -15.63 -2.68 6.79
N GLU A 96 -16.96 -2.82 6.72
CA GLU A 96 -17.91 -1.99 7.48
C GLU A 96 -17.71 -2.11 9.00
N ASP A 97 -17.29 -3.28 9.50
CA ASP A 97 -17.02 -3.47 10.92
C ASP A 97 -15.85 -2.58 11.38
N LEU A 98 -14.85 -2.37 10.52
CA LEU A 98 -13.73 -1.46 10.77
C LEU A 98 -14.15 0.02 10.74
N GLY A 99 -15.24 0.36 10.04
CA GLY A 99 -15.81 1.70 9.99
C GLY A 99 -16.81 2.02 11.10
N ARG A 100 -17.13 1.07 11.98
CA ARG A 100 -18.09 1.28 13.07
C ARG A 100 -17.51 2.20 14.15
N PRO A 101 -18.25 3.24 14.58
CA PRO A 101 -17.77 4.14 15.61
C PRO A 101 -17.82 3.47 16.99
N VAL A 102 -16.98 3.92 17.91
CA VAL A 102 -17.14 3.61 19.34
C VAL A 102 -18.15 4.59 19.92
N ILE A 103 -19.27 4.06 20.40
CA ILE A 103 -20.33 4.82 21.04
C ILE A 103 -20.21 4.72 22.57
N ARG A 104 -20.29 5.86 23.26
CA ARG A 104 -20.39 5.93 24.72
C ARG A 104 -21.54 6.84 25.11
N ASN A 105 -22.50 6.34 25.87
CA ASN A 105 -23.70 7.09 26.31
C ASN A 105 -24.43 7.76 25.12
N GLY A 106 -24.61 7.04 24.01
CA GLY A 106 -25.23 7.58 22.79
C GLY A 106 -24.37 8.55 21.98
N LYS A 107 -23.13 8.84 22.39
CA LYS A 107 -22.20 9.73 21.68
C LYS A 107 -21.15 8.95 20.89
N PRO A 108 -20.90 9.25 19.60
CA PRO A 108 -19.75 8.71 18.87
C PRO A 108 -18.46 9.37 19.36
N VAL A 109 -17.72 8.69 20.24
CA VAL A 109 -16.51 9.22 20.87
C VAL A 109 -15.23 8.91 20.10
N LEU A 110 -15.27 7.90 19.23
CA LEU A 110 -14.18 7.54 18.32
C LEU A 110 -14.76 7.06 16.99
N GLN A 111 -14.15 7.49 15.90
CA GLN A 111 -14.58 7.23 14.54
C GLN A 111 -13.38 6.78 13.70
N PHE A 112 -13.67 5.99 12.66
CA PHE A 112 -12.66 5.36 11.83
C PHE A 112 -12.96 5.64 10.37
N ALA A 113 -12.03 6.32 9.71
CA ALA A 113 -12.00 6.51 8.27
C ALA A 113 -10.72 5.88 7.69
N GLY A 114 -10.65 5.82 6.37
CA GLY A 114 -9.51 5.26 5.64
C GLY A 114 -9.93 4.16 4.69
N GLU A 115 -9.01 3.79 3.79
CA GLU A 115 -9.27 2.84 2.70
C GLU A 115 -9.81 1.50 3.21
N ALA A 116 -9.32 1.02 4.35
CA ALA A 116 -9.70 -0.26 4.94
C ALA A 116 -11.09 -0.25 5.60
N THR A 117 -11.86 0.84 5.53
CA THR A 117 -13.18 0.94 6.18
C THR A 117 -14.33 1.04 5.18
N ASP A 118 -14.05 1.03 3.88
CA ASP A 118 -15.06 1.07 2.83
C ASP A 118 -15.19 -0.30 2.16
N GLN A 119 -16.39 -0.87 2.12
CA GLN A 119 -16.58 -2.23 1.59
C GLN A 119 -16.47 -2.33 0.06
N VAL A 120 -16.73 -1.24 -0.66
CA VAL A 120 -16.80 -1.25 -2.12
C VAL A 120 -15.45 -0.92 -2.75
N SER A 121 -14.72 0.03 -2.15
CA SER A 121 -13.53 0.65 -2.71
C SER A 121 -12.32 0.55 -1.78
N TYR A 122 -12.23 -0.50 -0.95
CA TYR A 122 -11.04 -0.79 -0.15
C TYR A 122 -9.79 -0.90 -1.03
N SER A 123 -8.62 -0.72 -0.43
CA SER A 123 -7.30 -0.62 -1.09
C SER A 123 -7.14 0.56 -2.04
N THR A 124 -8.10 1.50 -2.11
CA THR A 124 -8.06 2.63 -3.04
C THR A 124 -8.07 3.98 -2.34
N VAL A 125 -7.56 5.00 -3.04
CA VAL A 125 -7.67 6.40 -2.64
C VAL A 125 -9.13 6.83 -2.57
N GLN A 126 -9.97 6.38 -3.51
CA GLN A 126 -11.40 6.70 -3.52
C GLN A 126 -12.11 6.17 -2.27
N GLY A 127 -11.80 4.94 -1.85
CA GLY A 127 -12.33 4.37 -0.61
C GLY A 127 -11.95 5.20 0.62
N ALA A 128 -10.70 5.68 0.70
CA ALA A 128 -10.28 6.58 1.76
C ALA A 128 -11.06 7.91 1.76
N ILE A 129 -11.30 8.50 0.58
CA ILE A 129 -12.07 9.75 0.44
C ILE A 129 -13.52 9.54 0.90
N VAL A 130 -14.19 8.51 0.39
CA VAL A 130 -15.60 8.22 0.71
C VAL A 130 -15.78 7.90 2.18
N ALA A 131 -14.88 7.10 2.76
CA ALA A 131 -14.87 6.84 4.20
C ALA A 131 -14.68 8.14 5.01
N GLY A 132 -13.84 9.06 4.53
CA GLY A 132 -13.65 10.38 5.15
C GLY A 132 -14.94 11.21 5.18
N TRP A 133 -15.66 11.28 4.05
CA TRP A 133 -16.96 11.97 3.99
C TRP A 133 -17.99 11.32 4.90
N ARG A 134 -18.08 9.98 4.90
CA ARG A 134 -18.99 9.22 5.77
C ARG A 134 -18.82 9.57 7.25
N GLU A 135 -17.58 9.63 7.74
CA GLU A 135 -17.32 9.98 9.14
C GLU A 135 -17.55 11.47 9.42
N ALA A 136 -17.31 12.36 8.45
CA ALA A 136 -17.62 13.77 8.59
C ALA A 136 -19.14 14.01 8.71
N ASP A 137 -19.93 13.38 7.84
CA ASP A 137 -21.39 13.46 7.87
C ASP A 137 -21.95 12.91 9.18
N ARG A 138 -21.42 11.77 9.67
CA ARG A 138 -21.78 11.20 10.97
C ARG A 138 -21.58 12.18 12.13
N ILE A 139 -20.48 12.95 12.12
CA ILE A 139 -20.23 14.00 13.12
C ILE A 139 -21.26 15.12 13.00
N ILE A 140 -21.49 15.60 11.77
CA ILE A 140 -22.39 16.70 11.49
C ILE A 140 -23.81 16.36 11.95
N ASP A 141 -24.30 15.18 11.59
CA ASP A 141 -25.66 14.74 11.92
C ASP A 141 -25.83 14.56 13.42
N TYR A 142 -24.86 13.96 14.11
CA TYR A 142 -24.89 13.85 15.58
C TYR A 142 -25.04 15.22 16.28
N TYR A 143 -24.32 16.24 15.83
CA TYR A 143 -24.42 17.58 16.43
C TYR A 143 -25.67 18.35 16.02
N LYS A 144 -26.26 18.06 14.85
CA LYS A 144 -27.58 18.61 14.48
C LYS A 144 -28.69 18.03 15.35
N ASP A 145 -28.68 16.71 15.56
CA ASP A 145 -29.69 16.02 16.39
C ASP A 145 -29.64 16.46 17.86
N LEU A 146 -28.48 16.90 18.36
CA LEU A 146 -28.36 17.49 19.70
C LEU A 146 -28.95 18.92 19.80
N GLN A 147 -29.14 19.61 18.68
CA GLN A 147 -29.68 20.97 18.63
C GLN A 147 -31.19 21.01 18.39
N SER A 148 -31.79 19.91 17.94
CA SER A 148 -33.24 19.72 17.77
C SER A 148 -33.91 19.26 19.06
#